data_AF-A0A6A5ZM41-F1
#
_entry.id   AF-A0A6A5ZM41-F1
#
_cell.length_a   1.000
_cell.length_b   1.000
_cell.length_c   1.000
_cell.angle_alpha   90.00
_cell.angle_beta   90.00
_cell.angle_gamma   90.00
#
_symmetry.space_group_name_H-M   'P 1'
#
loop_
_entity.id
_entity.type
_entity.pdbx_description
1 polymer ?
#
loop_
_entity_poly.entity_id
_entity_poly.type
_entity_poly.pdbx_seq_one_letter_code
_entity_poly.pdbx_strand_id
1 'polypeptide(L)'
;MRLHDLPDDILIPILSLCDIDTLFAARLTSRPLRTVIDSYIKTIAPHVARKTFPNIPGLHRVPEKGASLKWLRGLIPAYLSTVALDKDKLRRFPYVNSGFPYGIPCESEAPLARYWRRRVTNGWRVLRCFYLISRDVYSKPIQELEGRPTVMRRVSTGVKATRIWQTVSCPYQACNEHGVRHIFDIRRGSRDHSHSPVYDGCRRGSEGDFIEEVKRRESLVLKKRLEWMATLKQDQLLDYMYVWRLLLWMFRPYRKPDTTLEESVKGRNVEVPRVNWQAELTNVSQGCSWLNWFVLHVGSTPFWQQWYDGPSKSKDKPHVVRDLVWKNWMRRSHHQIELEREYISKFEFAVRKRSLDPQRLKRLNEDLRDDGLGAAKTISLDCIPWEYDQNPIINKPTCDFPWYNVGSWVYMNEDVWMRIGGRQGRIDYITSRGRPDVEESEESDESDEEEGSESGRGPLEKVPYLVYLSVNEEKSLQADPRDLTRYGIVF
;
A
#
# COMPACT_ATOMS: atom_id res chain seq x y z
N MET A 1 16.96 -36.39 16.89
CA MET A 1 15.64 -36.53 16.24
C MET A 1 15.32 -35.23 15.52
N ARG A 2 14.84 -35.29 14.29
CA ARG A 2 14.36 -34.14 13.50
C ARG A 2 12.84 -34.03 13.64
N LEU A 3 12.28 -32.86 13.36
CA LEU A 3 10.82 -32.65 13.46
C LEU A 3 10.04 -33.64 12.56
N HIS A 4 10.54 -33.94 11.35
CA HIS A 4 9.90 -34.87 10.42
C HIS A 4 10.12 -36.36 10.72
N ASP A 5 10.79 -36.69 11.83
CA ASP A 5 10.92 -38.07 12.31
C ASP A 5 9.81 -38.41 13.34
N LEU A 6 8.98 -37.44 13.72
CA LEU A 6 7.89 -37.59 14.69
C LEU A 6 6.64 -38.27 14.07
N PRO A 7 5.88 -39.05 14.87
CA PRO A 7 4.56 -39.54 14.49
C PRO A 7 3.55 -38.43 14.14
N ASP A 8 2.61 -38.74 13.25
CA ASP A 8 1.59 -37.79 12.75
C ASP A 8 0.70 -37.24 13.88
N ASP A 9 0.38 -38.03 14.90
CA ASP A 9 -0.37 -37.62 16.09
C ASP A 9 0.36 -36.59 16.97
N ILE A 10 1.69 -36.53 16.89
CA ILE A 10 2.51 -35.47 17.51
C ILE A 10 2.69 -34.28 16.56
N LEU A 11 2.81 -34.53 15.25
CA LEU A 11 2.94 -33.48 14.24
C LEU A 11 1.68 -32.62 14.09
N ILE A 12 0.49 -33.21 14.09
CA ILE A 12 -0.77 -32.49 13.86
C ILE A 12 -1.02 -31.40 14.94
N PRO A 13 -0.85 -31.66 16.25
CA PRO A 13 -0.89 -30.61 17.28
C PRO A 13 0.15 -29.51 17.08
N ILE A 14 1.42 -29.87 16.80
CA ILE A 14 2.50 -28.89 16.59
C ILE A 14 2.17 -27.96 15.40
N LEU A 15 1.75 -28.55 14.28
CA LEU A 15 1.35 -27.82 13.07
C LEU A 15 0.09 -26.98 13.28
N SER A 16 -0.79 -27.37 14.20
CA SER A 16 -2.01 -26.64 14.57
C SER A 16 -1.74 -25.41 15.46
N LEU A 17 -0.56 -25.35 16.11
CA LEU A 17 -0.11 -24.20 16.92
C LEU A 17 0.70 -23.16 16.11
N CYS A 18 0.98 -23.44 14.83
CA CYS A 18 1.63 -22.50 13.93
C CYS A 18 0.71 -21.35 13.48
N ASP A 19 1.31 -20.23 13.07
CA ASP A 19 0.63 -19.25 12.21
C ASP A 19 0.63 -19.67 10.73
N ILE A 20 -0.10 -18.93 9.89
CA ILE A 20 -0.25 -19.23 8.46
C ILE A 20 1.09 -19.25 7.71
N ASP A 21 2.00 -18.31 7.98
CA ASP A 21 3.28 -18.23 7.26
C ASP A 21 4.24 -19.34 7.69
N THR A 22 4.27 -19.66 9.00
CA THR A 22 5.01 -20.79 9.57
C THR A 22 4.52 -22.12 9.01
N LEU A 23 3.20 -22.33 8.90
CA LEU A 23 2.63 -23.53 8.26
C LEU A 23 3.05 -23.62 6.78
N PHE A 24 2.96 -22.52 6.03
CA PHE A 24 3.37 -22.52 4.62
C PHE A 24 4.88 -22.72 4.44
N ALA A 25 5.71 -22.23 5.37
CA ALA A 25 7.15 -22.49 5.39
C ALA A 25 7.45 -23.97 5.69
N ALA A 26 6.85 -24.55 6.74
CA ALA A 26 7.01 -25.96 7.11
C ALA A 26 6.60 -26.92 5.98
N ARG A 27 5.55 -26.57 5.21
CA ARG A 27 5.12 -27.30 4.01
C ARG A 27 6.13 -27.25 2.85
N LEU A 28 7.11 -26.36 2.88
CA LEU A 28 8.17 -26.23 1.87
C LEU A 28 9.52 -26.82 2.30
N THR A 29 9.74 -27.09 3.59
CA THR A 29 11.04 -27.61 4.07
C THR A 29 11.27 -29.10 3.81
N SER A 30 10.22 -29.93 3.80
CA SER A 30 10.37 -31.38 3.65
C SER A 30 9.14 -32.07 3.05
N ARG A 31 9.36 -33.24 2.43
CA ARG A 31 8.27 -34.07 1.87
C ARG A 31 7.33 -34.63 2.96
N PRO A 32 7.80 -35.18 4.11
CA PRO A 32 6.90 -35.73 5.13
C PRO A 32 5.96 -34.67 5.71
N LEU A 33 6.49 -33.53 6.18
CA LEU A 33 5.65 -32.43 6.70
C LEU A 33 4.63 -31.96 5.66
N ARG A 34 5.00 -31.92 4.38
CA ARG A 34 4.04 -31.61 3.31
C ARG A 34 2.93 -32.66 3.21
N THR A 35 3.24 -33.95 3.27
CA THR A 35 2.23 -35.02 3.24
C THR A 35 1.27 -34.90 4.42
N VAL A 36 1.78 -34.70 5.65
CA VAL A 36 0.95 -34.52 6.85
C VAL A 36 0.05 -33.28 6.72
N ILE A 37 0.61 -32.14 6.30
CA ILE A 37 -0.16 -30.90 6.10
C ILE A 37 -1.20 -31.05 4.98
N ASP A 38 -0.88 -31.72 3.86
CA ASP A 38 -1.80 -31.91 2.74
C ASP A 38 -2.95 -32.89 3.11
N SER A 39 -2.65 -33.95 3.87
CA SER A 39 -3.64 -34.96 4.33
C SER A 39 -4.56 -34.42 5.43
N TYR A 40 -4.00 -33.83 6.49
CA TYR A 40 -4.74 -33.41 7.69
C TYR A 40 -5.19 -31.94 7.66
N ILE A 41 -5.18 -31.31 6.48
CA ILE A 41 -5.49 -29.88 6.32
C ILE A 41 -6.85 -29.47 6.90
N LYS A 42 -7.86 -30.35 6.84
CA LYS A 42 -9.20 -30.07 7.38
C LYS A 42 -9.17 -29.84 8.89
N THR A 43 -8.26 -30.50 9.60
CA THR A 43 -8.05 -30.38 11.05
C THR A 43 -7.08 -29.24 11.37
N ILE A 44 -5.92 -29.19 10.70
CA ILE A 44 -4.87 -28.20 11.00
C ILE A 44 -5.33 -26.77 10.69
N ALA A 45 -6.00 -26.56 9.55
CA ALA A 45 -6.30 -25.20 9.08
C ALA A 45 -7.20 -24.37 9.99
N PRO A 46 -8.31 -24.87 10.58
CA PRO A 46 -9.11 -24.11 11.54
C PRO A 46 -8.32 -23.64 12.78
N HIS A 47 -7.37 -24.45 13.28
CA HIS A 47 -6.53 -24.05 14.41
C HIS A 47 -5.51 -22.99 14.00
N VAL A 48 -4.81 -23.18 12.88
CA VAL A 48 -3.86 -22.19 12.33
C VAL A 48 -4.54 -20.86 11.99
N ALA A 49 -5.79 -20.89 11.50
CA ALA A 49 -6.60 -19.70 11.28
C ALA A 49 -6.88 -18.95 12.60
N ARG A 50 -7.35 -19.65 13.64
CA ARG A 50 -7.59 -19.07 14.98
C ARG A 50 -6.31 -18.54 15.63
N LYS A 51 -5.18 -19.23 15.46
CA LYS A 51 -3.87 -18.80 15.96
C LYS A 51 -3.35 -17.55 15.26
N THR A 52 -3.73 -17.35 13.99
CA THR A 52 -3.33 -16.19 13.18
C THR A 52 -4.28 -15.00 13.34
N PHE A 53 -5.58 -15.24 13.57
CA PHE A 53 -6.61 -14.18 13.61
C PHE A 53 -7.49 -14.20 14.87
N PRO A 54 -6.92 -14.38 16.08
CA PRO A 54 -7.68 -14.75 17.29
C PRO A 54 -8.91 -13.86 17.53
N ASN A 55 -8.76 -12.56 17.29
CA ASN A 55 -9.77 -11.55 17.62
C ASN A 55 -10.77 -11.26 16.46
N ILE A 56 -10.79 -12.04 15.37
CA ILE A 56 -11.63 -11.76 14.19
C ILE A 56 -12.49 -12.99 13.82
N PRO A 57 -13.57 -13.26 14.57
CA PRO A 57 -14.39 -14.46 14.39
C PRO A 57 -14.99 -14.61 12.97
N GLY A 58 -15.27 -13.50 12.28
CA GLY A 58 -15.77 -13.50 10.91
C GLY A 58 -14.82 -14.17 9.89
N LEU A 59 -13.51 -14.22 10.16
CA LEU A 59 -12.53 -14.93 9.33
C LEU A 59 -12.46 -16.44 9.61
N HIS A 60 -12.95 -16.90 10.77
CA HIS A 60 -12.90 -18.31 11.17
C HIS A 60 -14.00 -19.18 10.54
N ARG A 61 -14.92 -18.59 9.77
CA ARG A 61 -15.96 -19.34 9.06
C ARG A 61 -15.35 -20.24 7.98
N VAL A 62 -15.34 -21.54 8.27
CA VAL A 62 -14.92 -22.59 7.35
C VAL A 62 -15.94 -22.72 6.20
N PRO A 63 -15.53 -22.89 4.93
CA PRO A 63 -16.47 -23.11 3.83
C PRO A 63 -17.16 -24.46 3.94
N GLU A 64 -18.35 -24.60 3.36
CA GLU A 64 -19.11 -25.86 3.26
C GLU A 64 -18.28 -27.04 2.72
N LYS A 65 -17.34 -26.75 1.81
CA LYS A 65 -16.43 -27.75 1.21
C LYS A 65 -15.24 -28.13 2.10
N GLY A 66 -15.23 -27.67 3.35
CA GLY A 66 -14.18 -27.87 4.35
C GLY A 66 -13.01 -26.88 4.24
N ALA A 67 -12.18 -26.87 5.28
CA ALA A 67 -10.97 -26.05 5.33
C ALA A 67 -9.89 -26.60 4.38
N SER A 68 -9.05 -25.71 3.84
CA SER A 68 -8.00 -26.06 2.88
C SER A 68 -6.89 -25.01 2.85
N LEU A 69 -5.73 -25.36 2.28
CA LEU A 69 -4.63 -24.39 2.04
C LEU A 69 -5.07 -23.21 1.15
N LYS A 70 -6.02 -23.44 0.23
CA LYS A 70 -6.59 -22.37 -0.61
C LYS A 70 -7.48 -21.43 0.20
N TRP A 71 -8.21 -21.94 1.19
CA TRP A 71 -8.97 -21.13 2.15
C TRP A 71 -8.02 -20.33 3.06
N LEU A 72 -7.03 -20.96 3.71
CA LEU A 72 -6.02 -20.27 4.55
C LEU A 72 -5.33 -19.11 3.80
N ARG A 73 -4.79 -19.40 2.61
CA ARG A 73 -4.15 -18.38 1.74
C ARG A 73 -5.15 -17.30 1.25
N GLY A 74 -6.44 -17.61 1.32
CA GLY A 74 -7.55 -16.69 1.05
C GLY A 74 -7.96 -15.83 2.24
N LEU A 75 -7.54 -16.16 3.47
CA LEU A 75 -7.77 -15.36 4.69
C LEU A 75 -6.88 -14.12 4.73
N ILE A 76 -5.61 -14.20 4.30
CA ILE A 76 -4.70 -13.03 4.25
C ILE A 76 -5.34 -11.82 3.53
N PRO A 77 -5.80 -11.91 2.26
CA PRO A 77 -6.45 -10.75 1.61
C PRO A 77 -7.80 -10.38 2.23
N ALA A 78 -8.46 -11.28 2.96
CA ALA A 78 -9.67 -10.95 3.72
C ALA A 78 -9.31 -10.11 4.97
N TYR A 79 -8.28 -10.49 5.72
CA TYR A 79 -7.71 -9.70 6.82
C TYR A 79 -7.27 -8.30 6.35
N LEU A 80 -6.52 -8.21 5.25
CA LEU A 80 -6.11 -6.91 4.68
C LEU A 80 -7.32 -6.04 4.28
N SER A 81 -8.44 -6.66 3.89
CA SER A 81 -9.69 -5.95 3.59
C SER A 81 -10.41 -5.49 4.86
N THR A 82 -10.44 -6.34 5.88
CA THR A 82 -10.98 -6.04 7.20
C THR A 82 -10.24 -4.84 7.81
N VAL A 83 -8.90 -4.87 7.87
CA VAL A 83 -8.09 -3.75 8.39
C VAL A 83 -8.28 -2.48 7.57
N ALA A 84 -8.22 -2.56 6.24
CA ALA A 84 -8.32 -1.36 5.40
C ALA A 84 -9.70 -0.67 5.45
N LEU A 85 -10.80 -1.42 5.59
CA LEU A 85 -12.15 -0.87 5.70
C LEU A 85 -12.46 -0.35 7.12
N ASP A 86 -11.98 -1.06 8.14
CA ASP A 86 -12.07 -0.65 9.55
C ASP A 86 -11.33 0.69 9.78
N LYS A 87 -10.16 0.87 9.15
CA LYS A 87 -9.29 2.03 9.33
C LYS A 87 -9.41 3.15 8.28
N ASP A 88 -10.35 3.08 7.32
CA ASP A 88 -10.54 4.14 6.29
C ASP A 88 -10.84 5.53 6.90
N LYS A 89 -11.44 5.55 8.09
CA LYS A 89 -11.61 6.68 9.06
C LYS A 89 -10.91 8.00 8.70
N LEU A 90 -9.57 7.98 8.66
CA LEU A 90 -8.72 9.18 8.51
C LEU A 90 -8.96 9.96 7.22
N ARG A 91 -9.54 9.32 6.20
CA ARG A 91 -9.88 9.85 4.88
C ARG A 91 -10.71 11.13 4.91
N ARG A 92 -11.38 11.42 6.04
CA ARG A 92 -12.52 12.34 6.10
C ARG A 92 -12.41 13.43 7.18
N PHE A 93 -11.25 14.08 7.32
CA PHE A 93 -11.08 15.24 8.23
C PHE A 93 -12.16 16.33 8.07
N PRO A 94 -12.63 16.72 6.85
CA PRO A 94 -13.74 17.67 6.70
C PRO A 94 -15.09 17.18 7.26
N TYR A 95 -15.29 15.87 7.38
CA TYR A 95 -16.53 15.22 7.81
C TYR A 95 -16.50 14.74 9.27
N VAL A 96 -15.38 14.95 9.98
CA VAL A 96 -15.33 14.84 11.45
C VAL A 96 -16.44 15.73 12.02
N ASN A 97 -16.57 16.95 11.53
CA ASN A 97 -17.63 17.89 11.91
C ASN A 97 -19.05 17.56 11.37
N SER A 98 -19.26 16.43 10.67
CA SER A 98 -20.51 16.15 9.93
C SER A 98 -21.25 14.87 10.35
N GLY A 99 -21.08 14.43 11.59
CA GLY A 99 -21.81 13.32 12.21
C GLY A 99 -21.46 11.91 11.72
N PHE A 100 -20.49 11.76 10.81
CA PHE A 100 -20.24 10.51 10.09
C PHE A 100 -19.36 9.54 10.94
N PRO A 101 -19.89 8.39 11.39
CA PRO A 101 -19.11 7.49 12.22
C PRO A 101 -18.07 6.68 11.43
N TYR A 102 -17.10 6.16 12.20
CA TYR A 102 -15.93 5.37 11.84
C TYR A 102 -16.17 4.27 10.77
N GLY A 103 -15.12 3.89 10.03
CA GLY A 103 -15.16 2.90 8.94
C GLY A 103 -15.72 1.53 9.35
N ILE A 104 -15.97 0.64 8.39
CA ILE A 104 -16.73 -0.60 8.61
C ILE A 104 -16.04 -1.48 9.68
N PRO A 105 -16.60 -1.62 10.90
CA PRO A 105 -15.92 -2.28 12.02
C PRO A 105 -15.58 -3.71 11.68
N CYS A 106 -14.39 -4.17 12.05
CA CYS A 106 -13.90 -5.49 11.67
C CYS A 106 -14.80 -6.68 12.12
N GLU A 107 -15.46 -6.52 13.26
CA GLU A 107 -16.40 -7.45 13.90
C GLU A 107 -17.81 -7.41 13.30
N SER A 108 -18.17 -6.37 12.54
CA SER A 108 -19.55 -6.20 12.05
C SER A 108 -19.95 -7.32 11.08
N GLU A 109 -21.08 -7.97 11.35
CA GLU A 109 -21.63 -9.06 10.53
C GLU A 109 -22.80 -8.61 9.62
N ALA A 110 -23.04 -7.30 9.54
CA ALA A 110 -24.03 -6.71 8.65
C ALA A 110 -23.83 -7.15 7.18
N PRO A 111 -24.90 -7.39 6.40
CA PRO A 111 -24.77 -7.81 4.99
C PRO A 111 -23.92 -6.86 4.15
N LEU A 112 -24.05 -5.55 4.37
CA LEU A 112 -23.28 -4.50 3.68
C LEU A 112 -21.79 -4.52 4.07
N ALA A 113 -21.46 -4.81 5.33
CA ALA A 113 -20.09 -4.98 5.80
C ALA A 113 -19.42 -6.21 5.14
N ARG A 114 -20.14 -7.34 5.09
CA ARG A 114 -19.71 -8.55 4.39
C ARG A 114 -19.56 -8.34 2.88
N TYR A 115 -20.43 -7.54 2.27
CA TYR A 115 -20.32 -7.14 0.85
C TYR A 115 -19.02 -6.38 0.60
N TRP A 116 -18.77 -5.26 1.29
CA TRP A 116 -17.57 -4.44 1.05
C TRP A 116 -16.28 -5.20 1.34
N ARG A 117 -16.19 -5.96 2.44
CA ARG A 117 -15.02 -6.82 2.70
C ARG A 117 -14.80 -7.81 1.56
N ARG A 118 -15.84 -8.40 0.97
CA ARG A 118 -15.73 -9.30 -0.19
C ARG A 118 -15.23 -8.58 -1.45
N ARG A 119 -15.75 -7.39 -1.78
CA ARG A 119 -15.29 -6.57 -2.91
C ARG A 119 -13.78 -6.25 -2.78
N VAL A 120 -13.37 -5.71 -1.63
CA VAL A 120 -11.96 -5.37 -1.35
C VAL A 120 -11.06 -6.62 -1.31
N THR A 121 -11.56 -7.76 -0.81
CA THR A 121 -10.81 -9.04 -0.80
C THR A 121 -10.50 -9.54 -2.21
N ASN A 122 -11.43 -9.37 -3.15
CA ASN A 122 -11.18 -9.65 -4.56
C ASN A 122 -10.15 -8.69 -5.14
N GLY A 123 -10.21 -7.40 -4.80
CA GLY A 123 -9.23 -6.39 -5.21
C GLY A 123 -7.80 -6.76 -4.84
N TRP A 124 -7.59 -7.20 -3.59
CA TRP A 124 -6.29 -7.68 -3.12
C TRP A 124 -5.81 -8.92 -3.88
N ARG A 125 -6.73 -9.80 -4.32
CA ARG A 125 -6.41 -10.96 -5.16
C ARG A 125 -6.02 -10.53 -6.59
N VAL A 126 -6.68 -9.51 -7.15
CA VAL A 126 -6.37 -8.94 -8.48
C VAL A 126 -5.03 -8.22 -8.46
N LEU A 127 -4.78 -7.38 -7.45
CA LEU A 127 -3.49 -6.73 -7.18
C LEU A 127 -2.37 -7.78 -7.07
N ARG A 128 -2.60 -8.87 -6.33
CA ARG A 128 -1.64 -9.98 -6.21
C ARG A 128 -1.31 -10.63 -7.56
N CYS A 129 -2.25 -10.72 -8.50
CA CYS A 129 -1.99 -11.25 -9.84
C CYS A 129 -1.14 -10.29 -10.68
N PHE A 130 -1.44 -8.98 -10.68
CA PHE A 130 -0.57 -7.98 -11.33
C PHE A 130 0.86 -7.97 -10.77
N TYR A 131 1.00 -8.20 -9.46
CA TYR A 131 2.30 -8.43 -8.80
C TYR A 131 3.01 -9.72 -9.26
N LEU A 132 2.28 -10.83 -9.39
CA LEU A 132 2.87 -12.08 -9.85
C LEU A 132 3.38 -11.99 -11.31
N ILE A 133 2.73 -11.17 -12.15
CA ILE A 133 3.20 -10.86 -13.51
C ILE A 133 4.54 -10.10 -13.47
N SER A 134 4.64 -9.05 -12.65
CA SER A 134 5.90 -8.34 -12.42
C SER A 134 7.00 -9.27 -11.93
N ARG A 135 6.70 -10.09 -10.92
CA ARG A 135 7.65 -11.02 -10.34
C ARG A 135 8.14 -12.07 -11.34
N ASP A 136 7.28 -12.58 -12.22
CA ASP A 136 7.66 -13.51 -13.30
C ASP A 136 8.64 -12.90 -14.32
N VAL A 137 8.42 -11.64 -14.69
CA VAL A 137 9.33 -10.91 -15.60
C VAL A 137 10.66 -10.61 -14.90
N TYR A 138 10.62 -10.07 -13.68
CA TYR A 138 11.82 -9.70 -12.93
C TYR A 138 12.63 -10.90 -12.40
N SER A 139 12.04 -12.11 -12.30
CA SER A 139 12.78 -13.32 -11.91
C SER A 139 13.63 -13.94 -13.03
N LYS A 140 13.47 -13.49 -14.29
CA LYS A 140 14.11 -14.09 -15.47
C LYS A 140 15.27 -13.21 -16.00
N PRO A 141 16.37 -13.80 -16.48
CA PRO A 141 17.40 -13.07 -17.21
C PRO A 141 16.83 -12.55 -18.55
N ILE A 142 17.29 -11.39 -19.03
CA ILE A 142 16.74 -10.74 -20.24
C ILE A 142 16.87 -11.63 -21.48
N GLN A 143 17.90 -12.46 -21.54
CA GLN A 143 18.18 -13.40 -22.63
C GLN A 143 17.06 -14.44 -22.81
N GLU A 144 16.33 -14.79 -21.74
CA GLU A 144 15.13 -15.64 -21.81
C GLU A 144 13.88 -14.85 -22.26
N LEU A 145 13.81 -13.56 -21.93
CA LEU A 145 12.67 -12.70 -22.24
C LEU A 145 12.61 -12.26 -23.71
N GLU A 146 13.76 -12.14 -24.38
CA GLU A 146 13.84 -11.65 -25.77
C GLU A 146 13.57 -12.71 -26.86
N GLY A 147 13.60 -14.01 -26.53
CA GLY A 147 13.15 -15.09 -27.43
C GLY A 147 14.05 -15.35 -28.65
N ARG A 148 15.17 -16.08 -28.44
CA ARG A 148 16.34 -16.23 -29.33
C ARG A 148 17.13 -14.92 -29.53
N PRO A 149 18.47 -14.93 -29.39
CA PRO A 149 19.28 -13.73 -29.61
C PRO A 149 19.25 -13.33 -31.08
N THR A 150 18.77 -12.12 -31.38
CA THR A 150 18.84 -11.51 -32.72
C THR A 150 20.25 -10.98 -32.97
N VAL A 151 21.18 -11.88 -33.30
CA VAL A 151 22.63 -11.62 -33.47
C VAL A 151 22.92 -10.41 -34.38
N MET A 152 22.09 -10.17 -35.40
CA MET A 152 22.23 -9.04 -36.33
C MET A 152 21.98 -7.64 -35.71
N ARG A 153 21.38 -7.53 -34.52
CA ARG A 153 20.91 -6.24 -33.98
C ARG A 153 22.02 -5.31 -33.43
N ARG A 154 23.28 -5.78 -33.36
CA ARG A 154 24.41 -5.01 -32.81
C ARG A 154 25.04 -3.97 -33.76
N VAL A 155 24.71 -3.99 -35.05
CA VAL A 155 25.46 -3.22 -36.07
C VAL A 155 25.01 -1.75 -36.20
N SER A 156 23.80 -1.39 -35.75
CA SER A 156 23.19 -0.07 -36.01
C SER A 156 23.14 0.91 -34.82
N THR A 157 23.65 0.54 -33.64
CA THR A 157 23.57 1.39 -32.43
C THR A 157 24.76 2.35 -32.22
N GLY A 158 25.85 2.20 -32.98
CA GLY A 158 27.13 2.90 -32.72
C GLY A 158 27.05 4.43 -32.61
N VAL A 159 26.14 5.08 -33.35
CA VAL A 159 25.97 6.55 -33.28
C VAL A 159 25.13 6.98 -32.07
N LYS A 160 24.12 6.18 -31.69
CA LYS A 160 23.15 6.50 -30.62
C LYS A 160 23.67 6.23 -29.20
N ALA A 161 24.79 5.51 -29.06
CA ALA A 161 25.41 5.18 -27.77
C ALA A 161 26.34 6.29 -27.21
N THR A 162 26.51 7.40 -27.91
CA THR A 162 27.36 8.51 -27.45
C THR A 162 26.65 9.34 -26.37
N ARG A 163 27.32 9.57 -25.23
CA ARG A 163 26.76 10.30 -24.07
C ARG A 163 26.17 11.68 -24.42
N ILE A 164 26.75 12.36 -25.41
CA ILE A 164 26.28 13.67 -25.89
C ILE A 164 24.85 13.55 -26.46
N TRP A 165 24.56 12.51 -27.25
CA TRP A 165 23.20 12.28 -27.74
C TRP A 165 22.23 11.89 -26.62
N GLN A 166 22.67 11.10 -25.62
CA GLN A 166 21.85 10.79 -24.44
C GLN A 166 21.50 12.05 -23.63
N THR A 167 22.43 13.00 -23.54
CA THR A 167 22.25 14.32 -22.89
C THR A 167 21.13 15.16 -23.53
N VAL A 168 21.04 15.21 -24.87
CA VAL A 168 19.99 15.98 -25.57
C VAL A 168 18.73 15.18 -25.91
N SER A 169 18.74 13.85 -25.80
CA SER A 169 17.62 12.98 -26.21
C SER A 169 16.82 12.40 -25.04
N CYS A 170 17.10 12.79 -23.80
CA CYS A 170 16.36 12.32 -22.63
C CYS A 170 14.95 12.95 -22.60
N PRO A 171 13.85 12.16 -22.68
CA PRO A 171 12.49 12.72 -22.77
C PRO A 171 11.98 13.31 -21.44
N TYR A 172 12.59 12.92 -20.32
CA TYR A 172 12.20 13.36 -18.98
C TYR A 172 12.93 14.66 -18.62
N GLN A 173 12.21 15.79 -18.65
CA GLN A 173 12.77 17.14 -18.46
C GLN A 173 13.48 17.35 -17.09
N ALA A 174 13.14 16.55 -16.07
CA ALA A 174 13.75 16.59 -14.73
C ALA A 174 14.96 15.64 -14.55
N CYS A 175 15.36 14.90 -15.58
CA CYS A 175 16.40 13.86 -15.48
C CYS A 175 17.83 14.45 -15.39
N ASN A 176 18.24 14.78 -14.17
CA ASN A 176 19.57 15.34 -13.87
C ASN A 176 20.76 14.44 -14.29
N GLU A 177 20.58 13.11 -14.35
CA GLU A 177 21.62 12.12 -14.67
C GLU A 177 22.24 12.27 -16.06
N HIS A 178 21.49 12.85 -17.00
CA HIS A 178 21.97 13.13 -18.36
C HIS A 178 22.33 14.61 -18.55
N GLY A 179 22.37 15.42 -17.48
CA GLY A 179 22.64 16.85 -17.56
C GLY A 179 24.07 17.18 -18.02
N VAL A 180 24.20 18.25 -18.81
CA VAL A 180 25.47 18.66 -19.48
C VAL A 180 26.63 18.95 -18.51
N ARG A 181 26.38 19.14 -17.20
CA ARG A 181 27.40 19.47 -16.17
C ARG A 181 28.61 18.52 -16.24
N HIS A 182 28.36 17.21 -16.24
CA HIS A 182 29.43 16.20 -16.23
C HIS A 182 30.29 16.18 -17.50
N ILE A 183 29.87 16.82 -18.60
CA ILE A 183 30.70 16.96 -19.81
C ILE A 183 31.79 18.03 -19.60
N PHE A 184 31.56 19.03 -18.75
CA PHE A 184 32.51 20.11 -18.49
C PHE A 184 33.46 19.81 -17.32
N ASP A 185 33.00 19.08 -16.30
CA ASP A 185 33.82 18.73 -15.10
C ASP A 185 35.08 17.92 -15.47
N ILE A 186 34.97 17.03 -16.46
CA ILE A 186 36.06 16.15 -16.94
C ILE A 186 37.31 16.95 -17.38
N ARG A 187 37.17 18.21 -17.78
CA ARG A 187 38.29 19.05 -18.24
C ARG A 187 39.04 19.80 -17.13
N ARG A 188 38.63 19.71 -15.85
CA ARG A 188 39.19 20.57 -14.78
C ARG A 188 40.05 19.90 -13.70
N GLY A 189 40.05 18.56 -13.56
CA GLY A 189 40.57 17.90 -12.34
C GLY A 189 41.80 16.99 -12.43
N SER A 190 42.34 16.71 -13.63
CA SER A 190 43.33 15.64 -13.79
C SER A 190 44.78 16.05 -13.47
N ARG A 191 45.12 16.30 -12.20
CA ARG A 191 46.54 16.43 -11.79
C ARG A 191 46.94 15.91 -10.41
N ASP A 192 46.05 15.92 -9.42
CA ASP A 192 46.36 15.37 -8.09
C ASP A 192 45.78 13.96 -7.91
N HIS A 193 46.62 13.00 -7.58
CA HIS A 193 46.25 11.61 -7.30
C HIS A 193 46.61 11.27 -5.85
N SER A 194 45.60 11.24 -4.97
CA SER A 194 45.69 10.62 -3.65
C SER A 194 44.74 9.41 -3.60
N HIS A 195 45.24 8.27 -3.12
CA HIS A 195 44.56 6.98 -3.25
C HIS A 195 43.38 6.84 -2.27
N SER A 196 42.18 6.58 -2.80
CA SER A 196 40.99 6.20 -2.01
C SER A 196 40.37 4.89 -2.55
N PRO A 197 40.87 3.71 -2.15
CA PRO A 197 40.62 2.45 -2.86
C PRO A 197 39.52 1.60 -2.19
N VAL A 198 38.24 1.93 -2.38
CA VAL A 198 37.13 1.15 -1.74
C VAL A 198 35.93 0.80 -2.64
N TYR A 199 35.55 1.60 -3.66
CA TYR A 199 34.22 1.45 -4.30
C TYR A 199 34.14 1.42 -5.85
N ASP A 200 35.25 1.47 -6.59
CA ASP A 200 35.22 1.65 -8.07
C ASP A 200 35.14 0.34 -8.90
N GLY A 201 34.86 -0.81 -8.27
CA GLY A 201 35.03 -2.13 -8.91
C GLY A 201 33.95 -2.56 -9.93
N CYS A 202 32.74 -1.99 -9.89
CA CYS A 202 31.56 -2.67 -10.47
C CYS A 202 30.72 -1.85 -11.49
N ARG A 203 31.14 -0.65 -11.91
CA ARG A 203 30.34 0.27 -12.76
C ARG A 203 30.91 0.49 -14.19
N ARG A 204 31.46 -0.56 -14.82
CA ARG A 204 31.89 -0.53 -16.24
C ARG A 204 30.97 -1.27 -17.22
N GLY A 205 29.82 -1.79 -16.78
CA GLY A 205 28.65 -1.89 -17.67
C GLY A 205 28.07 -0.49 -17.87
N SER A 206 27.59 -0.13 -19.06
CA SER A 206 27.14 1.25 -19.27
C SER A 206 25.79 1.49 -18.59
N GLU A 207 25.63 2.68 -18.00
CA GLU A 207 24.41 3.09 -17.30
C GLU A 207 23.17 3.08 -18.23
N GLY A 208 23.40 3.36 -19.52
CA GLY A 208 22.38 3.24 -20.57
C GLY A 208 21.92 1.80 -20.84
N ASP A 209 22.80 0.80 -20.69
CA ASP A 209 22.40 -0.62 -20.83
C ASP A 209 21.41 -1.01 -19.71
N PHE A 210 21.63 -0.52 -18.49
CA PHE A 210 20.73 -0.78 -17.35
C PHE A 210 19.37 -0.09 -17.51
N ILE A 211 19.33 1.15 -18.00
CA ILE A 211 18.07 1.87 -18.27
C ILE A 211 17.27 1.21 -19.40
N GLU A 212 17.93 0.80 -20.50
CA GLU A 212 17.26 0.05 -21.58
C GLU A 212 16.82 -1.36 -21.14
N GLU A 213 17.52 -2.01 -20.22
CA GLU A 213 17.12 -3.26 -19.57
C GLU A 213 15.82 -3.09 -18.75
N VAL A 214 15.75 -2.08 -17.88
CA VAL A 214 14.53 -1.76 -17.10
C VAL A 214 13.37 -1.46 -18.05
N LYS A 215 13.60 -0.66 -19.10
CA LYS A 215 12.60 -0.30 -20.12
C LYS A 215 12.03 -1.51 -20.84
N ARG A 216 12.86 -2.50 -21.18
CA ARG A 216 12.39 -3.78 -21.78
C ARG A 216 11.55 -4.59 -20.80
N ARG A 217 11.97 -4.67 -19.53
CA ARG A 217 11.20 -5.35 -18.47
C ARG A 217 9.84 -4.70 -18.25
N GLU A 218 9.80 -3.39 -18.05
CA GLU A 218 8.54 -2.66 -17.84
C GLU A 218 7.61 -2.72 -19.07
N SER A 219 8.16 -2.69 -20.29
CA SER A 219 7.38 -2.91 -21.51
C SER A 219 6.72 -4.30 -21.55
N LEU A 220 7.45 -5.35 -21.14
CA LEU A 220 6.92 -6.71 -21.06
C LEU A 220 5.95 -6.90 -19.88
N VAL A 221 6.19 -6.24 -18.74
CA VAL A 221 5.25 -6.19 -17.61
C VAL A 221 3.95 -5.51 -18.04
N LEU A 222 4.01 -4.34 -18.66
CA LEU A 222 2.84 -3.63 -19.19
C LEU A 222 2.06 -4.52 -20.16
N LYS A 223 2.74 -5.14 -21.15
CA LYS A 223 2.11 -6.06 -22.10
C LYS A 223 1.38 -7.20 -21.39
N LYS A 224 2.06 -7.98 -20.55
CA LYS A 224 1.46 -9.10 -19.81
C LYS A 224 0.32 -8.67 -18.89
N ARG A 225 0.44 -7.50 -18.23
CA ARG A 225 -0.61 -6.95 -17.38
C ARG A 225 -1.85 -6.55 -18.19
N LEU A 226 -1.69 -5.96 -19.39
CA LEU A 226 -2.81 -5.63 -20.29
C LEU A 226 -3.48 -6.88 -20.86
N GLU A 227 -2.69 -7.87 -21.27
CA GLU A 227 -3.18 -9.19 -21.73
C GLU A 227 -4.01 -9.88 -20.62
N TRP A 228 -3.49 -9.95 -19.40
CA TRP A 228 -4.24 -10.53 -18.28
C TRP A 228 -5.43 -9.68 -17.85
N MET A 229 -5.30 -8.35 -17.86
CA MET A 229 -6.41 -7.42 -17.59
C MET A 229 -7.58 -7.71 -18.52
N ALA A 230 -7.35 -7.93 -19.82
CA ALA A 230 -8.41 -8.24 -20.79
C ALA A 230 -9.30 -9.43 -20.35
N THR A 231 -8.73 -10.43 -19.67
CA THR A 231 -9.47 -11.61 -19.17
C THR A 231 -10.35 -11.34 -17.94
N LEU A 232 -10.17 -10.21 -17.25
CA LEU A 232 -10.95 -9.85 -16.06
C LEU A 232 -12.36 -9.37 -16.40
N LYS A 233 -13.32 -9.67 -15.51
CA LYS A 233 -14.66 -9.08 -15.50
C LYS A 233 -14.63 -7.65 -14.94
N GLN A 234 -15.59 -6.82 -15.33
CA GLN A 234 -15.70 -5.43 -14.88
C GLN A 234 -15.68 -5.29 -13.35
N ASP A 235 -16.46 -6.12 -12.63
CA ASP A 235 -16.46 -6.15 -11.16
C ASP A 235 -15.07 -6.35 -10.55
N GLN A 236 -14.19 -7.12 -11.19
CA GLN A 236 -12.85 -7.40 -10.67
C GLN A 236 -11.88 -6.23 -10.89
N LEU A 237 -12.15 -5.39 -11.90
CA LEU A 237 -11.44 -4.13 -12.10
C LEU A 237 -11.90 -3.09 -11.08
N LEU A 238 -13.21 -2.97 -10.87
CA LEU A 238 -13.78 -2.13 -9.80
C LEU A 238 -13.23 -2.56 -8.42
N ASP A 239 -13.25 -3.85 -8.10
CA ASP A 239 -12.67 -4.42 -6.87
C ASP A 239 -11.20 -4.00 -6.68
N TYR A 240 -10.41 -3.95 -7.76
CA TYR A 240 -9.03 -3.47 -7.73
C TYR A 240 -8.93 -1.95 -7.51
N MET A 241 -9.78 -1.14 -8.16
CA MET A 241 -9.83 0.31 -7.92
C MET A 241 -10.27 0.64 -6.49
N TYR A 242 -11.14 -0.19 -5.90
CA TYR A 242 -11.62 -0.08 -4.53
C TYR A 242 -10.49 -0.30 -3.51
N VAL A 243 -9.57 -1.25 -3.78
CA VAL A 243 -8.33 -1.36 -3.01
C VAL A 243 -7.50 -0.08 -3.15
N TRP A 244 -7.25 0.42 -4.36
CA TRP A 244 -6.47 1.65 -4.56
C TRP A 244 -7.02 2.88 -3.85
N ARG A 245 -8.35 3.03 -3.81
CA ARG A 245 -9.05 4.08 -3.05
C ARG A 245 -8.76 4.02 -1.55
N LEU A 246 -8.52 2.83 -0.99
CA LEU A 246 -8.10 2.63 0.41
C LEU A 246 -6.58 2.80 0.58
N LEU A 247 -5.76 2.23 -0.33
CA LEU A 247 -4.29 2.33 -0.26
C LEU A 247 -3.80 3.79 -0.26
N LEU A 248 -4.47 4.67 -1.02
CA LEU A 248 -4.21 6.10 -1.06
C LEU A 248 -4.08 6.73 0.34
N TRP A 249 -4.96 6.37 1.28
CA TRP A 249 -5.04 7.00 2.60
C TRP A 249 -4.15 6.37 3.65
N MET A 250 -3.64 5.17 3.38
CA MET A 250 -2.61 4.52 4.19
C MET A 250 -1.26 5.21 3.99
N PHE A 251 -0.95 5.67 2.77
CA PHE A 251 0.22 6.51 2.51
C PHE A 251 -0.08 7.95 2.97
N ARG A 252 0.29 8.29 4.21
CA ARG A 252 0.10 9.63 4.79
C ARG A 252 1.35 10.49 4.69
N PRO A 253 1.20 11.81 4.45
CA PRO A 253 2.32 12.74 4.47
C PRO A 253 2.70 13.10 5.92
N TYR A 254 3.53 12.28 6.57
CA TYR A 254 4.13 12.59 7.88
C TYR A 254 5.55 12.03 7.99
N ARG A 255 6.28 12.51 9.01
CA ARG A 255 7.72 12.36 9.30
C ARG A 255 8.44 11.20 8.60
N LYS A 256 9.55 11.56 7.94
CA LYS A 256 10.64 10.66 7.50
C LYS A 256 10.95 9.66 8.62
N PRO A 257 11.37 8.42 8.32
CA PRO A 257 12.06 7.60 9.32
C PRO A 257 13.12 8.43 10.05
N ASP A 258 13.11 8.37 11.38
CA ASP A 258 14.29 8.76 12.14
C ASP A 258 15.43 7.88 11.64
N THR A 259 16.35 8.49 10.90
CA THR A 259 17.71 7.96 10.79
C THR A 259 18.21 7.87 12.21
N THR A 260 18.39 6.65 12.72
CA THR A 260 19.00 6.44 14.05
C THR A 260 20.25 7.29 14.14
N LEU A 261 20.47 7.96 15.28
CA LEU A 261 21.46 9.05 15.43
C LEU A 261 22.84 8.67 14.84
N GLU A 262 23.19 7.39 14.93
CA GLU A 262 24.35 6.72 14.33
C GLU A 262 24.66 7.05 12.86
N GLU A 263 23.65 7.24 11.99
CA GLU A 263 23.90 7.64 10.59
C GLU A 263 24.26 9.13 10.47
N SER A 264 23.69 10.00 11.32
CA SER A 264 24.03 11.42 11.40
C SER A 264 25.48 11.64 11.86
N VAL A 265 25.94 10.81 12.81
CA VAL A 265 27.31 10.85 13.37
C VAL A 265 28.40 10.58 12.32
N LYS A 266 28.07 9.98 11.16
CA LYS A 266 29.07 9.61 10.13
C LYS A 266 29.36 10.67 9.07
N GLY A 267 28.89 11.90 9.25
CA GLY A 267 29.48 13.14 8.70
C GLY A 267 29.49 13.33 7.17
N ARG A 268 29.03 12.35 6.38
CA ARG A 268 28.92 12.47 4.93
C ARG A 268 27.55 13.04 4.56
N ASN A 269 27.52 14.36 4.31
CA ASN A 269 26.39 15.05 3.68
C ASN A 269 26.22 14.58 2.23
N VAL A 270 25.67 13.37 2.04
CA VAL A 270 25.11 12.95 0.76
C VAL A 270 23.77 13.66 0.63
N GLU A 271 23.69 14.65 -0.26
CA GLU A 271 22.43 15.35 -0.55
C GLU A 271 21.42 14.39 -1.15
N VAL A 272 20.54 13.86 -0.30
CA VAL A 272 19.37 13.07 -0.74
C VAL A 272 18.44 14.00 -1.53
N PRO A 273 18.10 13.68 -2.79
CA PRO A 273 17.16 14.49 -3.56
C PRO A 273 15.84 14.67 -2.82
N ARG A 274 15.35 15.92 -2.74
CA ARG A 274 14.09 16.24 -2.05
C ARG A 274 12.89 15.68 -2.84
N VAL A 275 12.45 14.47 -2.47
CA VAL A 275 11.26 13.83 -3.03
C VAL A 275 10.02 14.62 -2.61
N ASN A 276 9.24 15.14 -3.55
CA ASN A 276 7.94 15.73 -3.22
C ASN A 276 6.91 14.62 -3.00
N TRP A 277 6.91 14.02 -1.80
CA TRP A 277 5.97 12.95 -1.45
C TRP A 277 4.51 13.42 -1.54
N GLN A 278 4.19 14.68 -1.26
CA GLN A 278 2.82 15.19 -1.42
C GLN A 278 2.35 15.13 -2.88
N ALA A 279 3.25 15.40 -3.83
CA ALA A 279 2.97 15.17 -5.25
C ALA A 279 2.85 13.67 -5.58
N GLU A 280 3.71 12.80 -5.05
CA GLU A 280 3.55 11.35 -5.23
C GLU A 280 2.21 10.83 -4.71
N LEU A 281 1.69 11.35 -3.59
CA LEU A 281 0.39 10.96 -3.03
C LEU A 281 -0.77 11.42 -3.91
N THR A 282 -0.79 12.70 -4.32
CA THR A 282 -1.78 13.21 -5.29
C THR A 282 -1.73 12.42 -6.59
N ASN A 283 -0.55 12.01 -7.03
CA ASN A 283 -0.37 11.21 -8.24
C ASN A 283 -0.90 9.76 -8.09
N VAL A 284 -1.17 9.25 -6.87
CA VAL A 284 -1.83 7.93 -6.68
C VAL A 284 -3.30 8.01 -7.09
N SER A 285 -3.99 9.10 -6.71
CA SER A 285 -5.38 9.30 -7.12
C SER A 285 -5.50 9.54 -8.62
N GLN A 286 -4.46 10.07 -9.29
CA GLN A 286 -4.41 10.20 -10.75
C GLN A 286 -3.89 8.95 -11.49
N GLY A 287 -3.15 8.06 -10.83
CA GLY A 287 -2.58 6.83 -11.39
C GLY A 287 -1.17 6.94 -11.97
N CYS A 288 -0.51 8.09 -11.77
CA CYS A 288 0.84 8.39 -12.28
C CYS A 288 1.95 8.40 -11.20
N SER A 289 1.61 8.02 -9.96
CA SER A 289 2.59 7.92 -8.87
C SER A 289 3.55 6.76 -9.06
N TRP A 290 4.80 6.96 -8.63
CA TRP A 290 5.73 5.85 -8.47
C TRP A 290 5.27 4.85 -7.41
N LEU A 291 4.44 5.26 -6.44
CA LEU A 291 3.86 4.36 -5.44
C LEU A 291 2.93 3.31 -6.09
N ASN A 292 2.23 3.64 -7.18
CA ASN A 292 1.46 2.67 -7.96
C ASN A 292 2.38 1.62 -8.59
N TRP A 293 3.55 2.04 -9.10
CA TRP A 293 4.56 1.12 -9.62
C TRP A 293 5.08 0.18 -8.51
N PHE A 294 5.43 0.76 -7.35
CA PHE A 294 6.00 0.05 -6.20
C PHE A 294 5.06 -1.02 -5.65
N VAL A 295 3.80 -0.68 -5.37
CA VAL A 295 2.83 -1.65 -4.81
C VAL A 295 2.60 -2.82 -5.75
N LEU A 296 2.56 -2.59 -7.07
CA LEU A 296 2.43 -3.68 -8.05
C LEU A 296 3.74 -4.45 -8.30
N HIS A 297 4.87 -4.03 -7.72
CA HIS A 297 6.14 -4.77 -7.79
C HIS A 297 6.52 -5.49 -6.50
N VAL A 298 6.02 -5.04 -5.34
CA VAL A 298 6.23 -5.73 -4.04
C VAL A 298 5.00 -6.52 -3.58
N GLY A 299 3.80 -6.16 -4.04
CA GLY A 299 2.55 -6.85 -3.76
C GLY A 299 2.00 -6.61 -2.35
N SER A 300 1.13 -7.52 -1.89
CA SER A 300 0.43 -7.37 -0.60
C SER A 300 1.26 -7.74 0.63
N THR A 301 2.46 -8.30 0.46
CA THR A 301 3.28 -8.85 1.56
C THR A 301 3.76 -7.80 2.58
N PRO A 302 4.19 -6.58 2.19
CA PRO A 302 4.61 -5.56 3.17
C PRO A 302 3.45 -5.09 4.06
N PHE A 303 2.25 -4.96 3.49
CA PHE A 303 1.03 -4.60 4.24
C PHE A 303 0.62 -5.72 5.20
N TRP A 304 0.74 -6.97 4.77
CA TRP A 304 0.58 -8.13 5.65
C TRP A 304 1.57 -8.10 6.81
N GLN A 305 2.86 -7.90 6.54
CA GLN A 305 3.90 -7.82 7.58
C GLN A 305 3.71 -6.64 8.53
N GLN A 306 3.25 -5.48 8.03
CA GLN A 306 3.00 -4.32 8.88
C GLN A 306 1.74 -4.51 9.74
N TRP A 307 0.67 -5.08 9.21
CA TRP A 307 -0.61 -5.16 9.93
C TRP A 307 -0.84 -6.45 10.72
N TYR A 308 -0.12 -7.53 10.42
CA TYR A 308 -0.29 -8.80 11.14
C TYR A 308 0.31 -8.73 12.55
N ASP A 309 -0.54 -8.64 13.57
CA ASP A 309 -0.14 -8.64 14.98
C ASP A 309 0.12 -10.06 15.53
N GLY A 310 1.02 -10.78 14.85
CA GLY A 310 1.48 -12.10 15.28
C GLY A 310 2.30 -12.06 16.57
N PRO A 311 2.32 -13.16 17.36
CA PRO A 311 2.92 -13.18 18.69
C PRO A 311 4.44 -12.97 18.72
N SER A 312 5.11 -13.05 17.56
CA SER A 312 6.56 -12.82 17.41
C SER A 312 6.92 -11.43 16.87
N LYS A 313 5.97 -10.49 16.78
CA LYS A 313 6.28 -9.09 16.43
C LYS A 313 7.05 -8.42 17.56
N SER A 314 8.32 -8.13 17.30
CA SER A 314 9.04 -7.05 18.00
C SER A 314 8.25 -5.74 17.81
N LYS A 315 7.92 -5.03 18.90
CA LYS A 315 7.22 -3.73 18.82
C LYS A 315 7.99 -2.68 18.00
N ASP A 316 9.31 -2.88 17.90
CA ASP A 316 10.34 -2.00 17.35
C ASP A 316 10.25 -1.70 15.84
N LYS A 317 9.30 -2.31 15.10
CA LYS A 317 9.18 -2.17 13.62
C LYS A 317 7.77 -1.85 13.12
N PRO A 318 7.13 -0.75 13.56
CA PRO A 318 5.76 -0.39 13.16
C PRO A 318 5.61 0.08 11.70
N HIS A 319 6.70 0.27 10.94
CA HIS A 319 6.71 1.02 9.67
C HIS A 319 7.28 0.26 8.46
N VAL A 320 7.12 -1.07 8.43
CA VAL A 320 7.66 -1.98 7.40
C VAL A 320 7.43 -1.48 5.96
N VAL A 321 6.25 -0.97 5.63
CA VAL A 321 5.95 -0.48 4.27
C VAL A 321 6.75 0.79 3.95
N ARG A 322 6.80 1.75 4.88
CA ARG A 322 7.52 3.03 4.73
C ARG A 322 9.00 2.77 4.51
N ASP A 323 9.60 1.97 5.37
CA ASP A 323 11.04 1.72 5.35
C ASP A 323 11.43 0.98 4.06
N LEU A 324 10.55 0.12 3.55
CA LEU A 324 10.71 -0.56 2.26
C LEU A 324 10.47 0.37 1.04
N VAL A 325 9.57 1.35 1.13
CA VAL A 325 9.39 2.42 0.13
C VAL A 325 10.67 3.25 0.02
N TRP A 326 11.15 3.81 1.13
CA TRP A 326 12.39 4.61 1.16
C TRP A 326 13.61 3.81 0.68
N LYS A 327 13.77 2.57 1.15
CA LYS A 327 14.85 1.66 0.71
C LYS A 327 14.79 1.33 -0.80
N ASN A 328 13.61 1.36 -1.41
CA ASN A 328 13.48 1.16 -2.86
C ASN A 328 13.68 2.45 -3.66
N TRP A 329 13.21 3.59 -3.15
CA TRP A 329 13.44 4.89 -3.78
C TRP A 329 14.94 5.24 -3.80
N MET A 330 15.61 5.17 -2.65
CA MET A 330 17.03 5.50 -2.47
C MET A 330 18.01 4.61 -3.25
N ARG A 331 17.53 3.55 -3.90
CA ARG A 331 18.32 2.64 -4.75
C ARG A 331 18.14 2.90 -6.24
N ARG A 332 17.30 3.85 -6.62
CA ARG A 332 16.93 4.13 -8.02
C ARG A 332 17.58 5.40 -8.52
N SER A 333 17.80 5.41 -9.82
CA SER A 333 18.09 6.63 -10.57
C SER A 333 16.79 7.42 -10.78
N HIS A 334 16.88 8.74 -10.92
CA HIS A 334 15.75 9.60 -11.31
C HIS A 334 15.21 9.21 -12.69
N HIS A 335 16.08 8.84 -13.63
CA HIS A 335 15.65 8.31 -14.92
C HIS A 335 14.85 7.01 -14.76
N GLN A 336 15.30 6.09 -13.89
CA GLN A 336 14.58 4.87 -13.59
C GLN A 336 13.20 5.16 -12.96
N ILE A 337 13.11 6.11 -12.04
CA ILE A 337 11.83 6.49 -11.40
C ILE A 337 10.83 7.02 -12.45
N GLU A 338 11.24 7.95 -13.31
CA GLU A 338 10.34 8.50 -14.34
C GLU A 338 9.95 7.48 -15.41
N LEU A 339 10.86 6.57 -15.76
CA LEU A 339 10.59 5.41 -16.63
C LEU A 339 9.56 4.45 -15.99
N GLU A 340 9.76 4.06 -14.74
CA GLU A 340 8.83 3.23 -13.96
C GLU A 340 7.44 3.92 -13.82
N ARG A 341 7.40 5.25 -13.67
CA ARG A 341 6.18 6.08 -13.67
C ARG A 341 5.46 6.11 -15.01
N GLU A 342 6.19 6.20 -16.12
CA GLU A 342 5.60 6.20 -17.47
C GLU A 342 4.84 4.89 -17.72
N TYR A 343 5.45 3.74 -17.40
CA TYR A 343 4.84 2.43 -17.62
C TYR A 343 3.67 2.14 -16.67
N ILE A 344 3.71 2.58 -15.40
CA ILE A 344 2.54 2.45 -14.53
C ILE A 344 1.40 3.39 -14.94
N SER A 345 1.70 4.62 -15.38
CA SER A 345 0.67 5.57 -15.85
C SER A 345 -0.12 4.99 -17.03
N LYS A 346 0.58 4.38 -17.99
CA LYS A 346 -0.03 3.67 -19.14
C LYS A 346 -0.91 2.50 -18.70
N PHE A 347 -0.49 1.75 -17.69
CA PHE A 347 -1.27 0.63 -17.14
C PHE A 347 -2.51 1.11 -16.38
N GLU A 348 -2.35 2.04 -15.43
CA GLU A 348 -3.44 2.58 -14.63
C GLU A 348 -4.47 3.29 -15.50
N PHE A 349 -4.05 4.09 -16.50
CA PHE A 349 -4.97 4.69 -17.48
C PHE A 349 -5.82 3.63 -18.19
N ALA A 350 -5.22 2.52 -18.64
CA ALA A 350 -5.95 1.45 -19.32
C ALA A 350 -6.95 0.73 -18.39
N VAL A 351 -6.56 0.43 -17.14
CA VAL A 351 -7.48 -0.16 -16.13
C VAL A 351 -8.63 0.79 -15.81
N ARG A 352 -8.33 2.07 -15.60
CA ARG A 352 -9.29 3.10 -15.21
C ARG A 352 -10.24 3.44 -16.34
N LYS A 353 -9.75 3.60 -17.57
CA LYS A 353 -10.57 3.80 -18.78
C LYS A 353 -11.57 2.67 -18.97
N ARG A 354 -11.15 1.42 -18.74
CA ARG A 354 -12.04 0.26 -18.80
C ARG A 354 -13.03 0.22 -17.63
N SER A 355 -12.64 0.68 -16.44
CA SER A 355 -13.50 0.76 -15.24
C SER A 355 -14.58 1.85 -15.29
N LEU A 356 -14.56 2.75 -16.27
CA LEU A 356 -15.60 3.77 -16.47
C LEU A 356 -16.95 3.14 -16.88
N ASP A 357 -18.05 3.80 -16.54
CA ASP A 357 -19.35 3.52 -17.13
C ASP A 357 -19.41 3.93 -18.62
N PRO A 358 -20.37 3.40 -19.42
CA PRO A 358 -20.45 3.71 -20.84
C PRO A 358 -20.63 5.19 -21.19
N GLN A 359 -21.22 6.01 -20.31
CA GLN A 359 -21.43 7.44 -20.57
C GLN A 359 -20.14 8.24 -20.32
N ARG A 360 -19.44 7.99 -19.21
CA ARG A 360 -18.10 8.58 -18.95
C ARG A 360 -17.08 8.11 -19.98
N LEU A 361 -17.12 6.84 -20.37
CA LEU A 361 -16.26 6.31 -21.43
C LEU A 361 -16.59 6.94 -22.80
N LYS A 362 -17.86 7.19 -23.11
CA LYS A 362 -18.25 7.91 -24.33
C LYS A 362 -17.64 9.32 -24.33
N ARG A 363 -17.91 10.13 -23.30
CA ARG A 363 -17.37 11.50 -23.17
C ARG A 363 -15.85 11.54 -23.30
N LEU A 364 -15.13 10.70 -22.54
CA LEU A 364 -13.67 10.59 -22.64
C LEU A 364 -13.16 10.28 -24.06
N ASN A 365 -13.94 9.58 -24.90
CA ASN A 365 -13.58 9.32 -26.30
C ASN A 365 -13.99 10.45 -27.26
N GLU A 366 -14.84 11.37 -26.84
CA GLU A 366 -15.20 12.61 -27.55
C GLU A 366 -14.19 13.71 -27.20
N ASP A 367 -13.91 13.93 -25.91
CA ASP A 367 -12.83 14.81 -25.40
C ASP A 367 -11.48 14.48 -26.08
N LEU A 368 -11.13 13.19 -26.19
CA LEU A 368 -9.90 12.70 -26.86
C LEU A 368 -9.85 12.93 -28.38
N ARG A 369 -10.93 13.37 -29.02
CA ARG A 369 -10.98 13.72 -30.45
C ARG A 369 -10.95 15.23 -30.65
N ASP A 370 -11.72 15.95 -29.86
CA ASP A 370 -12.04 17.36 -30.11
C ASP A 370 -10.91 18.31 -29.69
N ASP A 371 -10.11 17.97 -28.67
CA ASP A 371 -9.05 18.82 -28.11
C ASP A 371 -7.96 19.24 -29.12
N GLY A 372 -7.69 18.42 -30.16
CA GLY A 372 -6.62 18.62 -31.15
C GLY A 372 -5.17 18.55 -30.63
N LEU A 373 -4.95 18.84 -29.34
CA LEU A 373 -3.65 18.97 -28.66
C LEU A 373 -3.14 17.67 -28.01
N GLY A 374 -3.99 16.63 -27.95
CA GLY A 374 -3.56 15.23 -27.87
C GLY A 374 -3.45 14.61 -26.47
N ALA A 375 -4.20 13.51 -26.30
CA ALA A 375 -4.04 12.48 -25.28
C ALA A 375 -4.15 12.93 -23.81
N ALA A 376 -5.35 12.79 -23.24
CA ALA A 376 -5.55 12.67 -21.79
C ALA A 376 -4.64 11.58 -21.22
N LYS A 377 -3.76 11.95 -20.28
CA LYS A 377 -2.67 11.09 -19.78
C LYS A 377 -3.04 10.26 -18.54
N THR A 378 -4.07 10.68 -17.82
CA THR A 378 -4.51 10.13 -16.52
C THR A 378 -6.04 10.15 -16.45
N ILE A 379 -6.60 9.40 -15.49
CA ILE A 379 -8.02 9.39 -15.13
C ILE A 379 -8.06 9.31 -13.60
N SER A 380 -8.74 10.22 -12.90
CA SER A 380 -8.76 10.17 -11.44
C SER A 380 -9.55 8.95 -10.92
N LEU A 381 -9.21 8.47 -9.72
CA LEU A 381 -10.05 7.53 -8.96
C LEU A 381 -11.47 8.08 -8.75
N ASP A 382 -11.61 9.41 -8.63
CA ASP A 382 -12.87 10.12 -8.43
C ASP A 382 -13.79 10.01 -9.66
N CYS A 383 -13.20 9.83 -10.85
CA CYS A 383 -13.93 9.58 -12.09
C CYS A 383 -14.58 8.18 -12.13
N ILE A 384 -14.24 7.29 -11.18
CA ILE A 384 -14.76 5.91 -11.09
C ILE A 384 -15.76 5.83 -9.92
N PRO A 385 -16.99 5.32 -10.14
CA PRO A 385 -17.98 5.16 -9.08
C PRO A 385 -17.47 4.34 -7.89
N TRP A 386 -17.80 4.81 -6.68
CA TRP A 386 -17.58 4.13 -5.41
C TRP A 386 -18.81 4.50 -4.57
N GLU A 387 -19.73 3.55 -4.39
CA GLU A 387 -21.04 3.81 -3.77
C GLU A 387 -20.89 4.28 -2.31
N TYR A 388 -19.79 3.87 -1.68
CA TYR A 388 -19.28 4.29 -0.37
C TYR A 388 -18.85 5.79 -0.30
N ASP A 389 -18.83 6.50 -1.44
CA ASP A 389 -18.41 7.91 -1.56
C ASP A 389 -19.54 8.91 -1.86
N GLN A 390 -20.80 8.48 -1.93
CA GLN A 390 -21.88 9.44 -2.19
C GLN A 390 -21.94 10.52 -1.10
N ASN A 391 -21.66 11.77 -1.51
CA ASN A 391 -21.30 12.88 -0.63
C ASN A 391 -22.37 13.18 0.42
N PRO A 392 -22.01 13.22 1.72
CA PRO A 392 -22.91 13.69 2.76
C PRO A 392 -22.80 15.20 2.97
N ILE A 393 -23.62 15.95 2.24
CA ILE A 393 -24.34 17.12 2.83
C ILE A 393 -25.82 16.75 2.92
N ILE A 394 -26.05 15.54 3.44
CA ILE A 394 -27.37 14.95 3.69
C ILE A 394 -27.26 14.30 5.06
N ASN A 395 -28.21 14.60 5.94
CA ASN A 395 -28.40 13.89 7.20
C ASN A 395 -28.85 12.46 6.90
N LYS A 396 -27.90 11.60 6.53
CA LYS A 396 -28.16 10.18 6.24
C LYS A 396 -28.73 9.53 7.51
N PRO A 397 -29.89 8.85 7.41
CA PRO A 397 -30.52 8.21 8.56
C PRO A 397 -29.61 7.12 9.12
N THR A 398 -29.73 6.80 10.40
CA THR A 398 -28.86 5.84 11.08
C THR A 398 -28.93 4.42 10.49
N CYS A 399 -29.98 4.08 9.74
CA CYS A 399 -30.07 2.84 8.97
C CYS A 399 -29.10 2.74 7.78
N ASP A 400 -28.50 3.84 7.32
CA ASP A 400 -27.37 3.81 6.35
C ASP A 400 -26.08 3.26 7.00
N PHE A 401 -26.01 3.21 8.34
CA PHE A 401 -24.89 2.70 9.13
C PHE A 401 -25.31 1.53 10.03
N PRO A 402 -25.77 0.39 9.46
CA PRO A 402 -26.32 -0.74 10.23
C PRO A 402 -25.28 -1.54 11.04
N TRP A 403 -24.16 -0.91 11.38
CA TRP A 403 -23.05 -1.46 12.14
C TRP A 403 -22.72 -0.67 13.42
N TYR A 404 -23.45 0.40 13.73
CA TYR A 404 -23.43 1.06 15.04
C TYR A 404 -24.84 1.33 15.56
N ASN A 405 -24.99 1.33 16.89
CA ASN A 405 -26.23 1.69 17.55
C ASN A 405 -26.28 3.18 17.88
N VAL A 406 -27.47 3.77 17.89
CA VAL A 406 -27.68 5.12 18.42
C VAL A 406 -27.26 5.18 19.89
N GLY A 407 -26.55 6.24 20.28
CA GLY A 407 -26.08 6.46 21.65
C GLY A 407 -24.83 5.67 22.05
N SER A 408 -24.34 4.73 21.23
CA SER A 408 -23.11 3.99 21.52
C SER A 408 -21.86 4.85 21.37
N TRP A 409 -20.85 4.54 22.17
CA TRP A 409 -19.49 5.09 22.06
C TRP A 409 -18.68 4.34 21.01
N VAL A 410 -18.00 5.09 20.15
CA VAL A 410 -17.07 4.57 19.14
C VAL A 410 -15.68 5.12 19.41
N TYR A 411 -14.72 4.23 19.65
CA TYR A 411 -13.30 4.53 19.74
C TYR A 411 -12.77 5.10 18.42
N MET A 412 -12.09 6.25 18.43
CA MET A 412 -11.65 6.96 17.21
C MET A 412 -10.14 6.86 16.96
N ASN A 413 -9.31 7.16 17.96
CA ASN A 413 -7.86 6.88 17.99
C ASN A 413 -7.30 7.24 19.38
N GLU A 414 -6.34 6.49 19.90
CA GLU A 414 -5.63 6.74 21.17
C GLU A 414 -6.57 7.04 22.35
N ASP A 415 -6.84 8.32 22.61
CA ASP A 415 -7.67 8.83 23.70
C ASP A 415 -9.06 9.34 23.26
N VAL A 416 -9.33 9.42 21.95
CA VAL A 416 -10.55 10.04 21.41
C VAL A 416 -11.68 9.01 21.27
N TRP A 417 -12.81 9.30 21.91
CA TRP A 417 -14.07 8.59 21.76
C TRP A 417 -15.16 9.52 21.23
N MET A 418 -16.13 8.94 20.51
CA MET A 418 -17.21 9.66 19.85
C MET A 418 -18.56 9.00 20.13
N ARG A 419 -19.54 9.74 20.65
CA ARG A 419 -20.90 9.21 20.84
C ARG A 419 -21.75 9.44 19.60
N ILE A 420 -22.52 8.43 19.18
CA ILE A 420 -23.41 8.56 18.02
C ILE A 420 -24.72 9.25 18.44
N GLY A 421 -24.84 10.54 18.11
CA GLY A 421 -26.02 11.35 18.39
C GLY A 421 -27.29 10.84 17.69
N GLY A 422 -28.41 10.80 18.42
CA GLY A 422 -29.59 10.04 18.00
C GLY A 422 -30.58 10.71 17.04
N ARG A 423 -30.60 12.05 16.93
CA ARG A 423 -31.63 12.77 16.14
C ARG A 423 -31.21 14.03 15.36
N GLN A 424 -29.99 14.56 15.53
CA GLN A 424 -29.71 15.92 15.01
C GLN A 424 -28.25 16.20 14.60
N GLY A 425 -27.47 15.16 14.27
CA GLY A 425 -26.09 15.32 13.77
C GLY A 425 -25.05 15.81 14.79
N ARG A 426 -25.48 16.29 15.97
CA ARG A 426 -24.61 16.61 17.10
C ARG A 426 -23.75 15.41 17.46
N ILE A 427 -22.44 15.63 17.48
CA ILE A 427 -21.44 14.71 17.99
C ILE A 427 -20.98 15.25 19.33
N ASP A 428 -21.00 14.41 20.36
CA ASP A 428 -20.31 14.71 21.61
C ASP A 428 -18.96 13.97 21.58
N TYR A 429 -17.88 14.77 21.54
CA TYR A 429 -16.50 14.30 21.57
C TYR A 429 -15.99 14.27 23.01
N ILE A 430 -15.35 13.16 23.37
CA ILE A 430 -14.69 13.01 24.67
C ILE A 430 -13.26 12.50 24.42
N THR A 431 -12.28 13.25 24.92
CA THR A 431 -10.93 12.74 25.14
C THR A 431 -10.91 11.97 26.46
N SER A 432 -10.02 10.99 26.60
CA SER A 432 -10.00 10.03 27.72
C SER A 432 -10.01 10.65 29.13
N ARG A 433 -9.62 11.92 29.26
CA ARG A 433 -9.69 12.73 30.49
C ARG A 433 -11.11 13.12 30.94
N GLY A 434 -12.15 12.75 30.21
CA GLY A 434 -13.55 13.05 30.54
C GLY A 434 -14.52 11.90 30.27
N ARG A 435 -14.04 10.64 30.37
CA ARG A 435 -14.89 9.45 30.12
C ARG A 435 -16.00 9.38 31.18
N PRO A 436 -17.30 9.42 30.79
CA PRO A 436 -18.42 9.47 31.74
C PRO A 436 -18.72 8.12 32.41
N ASP A 437 -18.00 7.07 32.03
CA ASP A 437 -18.05 5.77 32.70
C ASP A 437 -17.07 5.72 33.91
N VAL A 438 -16.41 6.84 34.22
CA VAL A 438 -15.90 7.14 35.57
C VAL A 438 -16.79 8.26 36.10
N GLU A 439 -17.99 7.90 36.56
CA GLU A 439 -18.63 8.69 37.60
C GLU A 439 -17.70 8.61 38.82
N GLU A 440 -17.29 9.75 39.37
CA GLU A 440 -16.60 9.78 40.66
C GLU A 440 -17.63 9.39 41.72
N SER A 441 -17.69 8.08 42.02
CA SER A 441 -18.57 7.51 43.04
C SER A 441 -18.05 7.91 44.43
N GLU A 442 -18.36 9.15 44.82
CA GLU A 442 -18.12 9.66 46.17
C GLU A 442 -18.88 8.79 47.18
N GLU A 443 -18.12 8.03 47.97
CA GLU A 443 -18.53 7.39 49.23
C GLU A 443 -19.69 6.37 49.16
N SER A 444 -19.38 5.14 48.70
CA SER A 444 -20.16 3.93 49.03
C SER A 444 -19.24 2.77 49.46
N ASP A 445 -19.62 2.07 50.54
CA ASP A 445 -18.75 1.16 51.31
C ASP A 445 -18.26 -0.11 50.60
N GLU A 446 -17.23 -0.72 51.19
CA GLU A 446 -16.53 -1.93 50.77
C GLU A 446 -17.43 -3.20 50.71
N SER A 447 -18.04 -3.53 49.56
CA SER A 447 -18.16 -4.92 49.07
C SER A 447 -18.91 -5.07 47.74
N ASP A 448 -18.17 -5.30 46.65
CA ASP A 448 -18.27 -6.52 45.82
C ASP A 448 -17.23 -6.49 44.69
N GLU A 449 -16.95 -7.64 44.07
CA GLU A 449 -16.00 -7.75 42.95
C GLU A 449 -16.61 -7.18 41.65
N GLU A 450 -16.45 -5.88 41.41
CA GLU A 450 -16.80 -5.29 40.11
C GLU A 450 -15.96 -5.93 38.99
N GLU A 451 -16.60 -6.77 38.17
CA GLU A 451 -16.13 -7.11 36.82
C GLU A 451 -16.18 -5.85 35.95
N GLY A 452 -15.20 -4.95 36.17
CA GLY A 452 -15.07 -3.67 35.49
C GLY A 452 -15.10 -3.87 33.98
N SER A 453 -16.23 -3.52 33.36
CA SER A 453 -16.46 -3.82 31.95
C SER A 453 -15.50 -3.03 31.07
N GLU A 454 -14.41 -3.69 30.65
CA GLU A 454 -13.52 -3.19 29.60
C GLU A 454 -14.37 -2.98 28.34
N SER A 455 -14.82 -1.74 28.12
CA SER A 455 -15.51 -1.31 26.91
C SER A 455 -14.55 -1.48 25.74
N GLY A 456 -14.61 -2.67 25.14
CA GLY A 456 -13.45 -3.30 24.53
C GLY A 456 -12.87 -2.48 23.40
N ARG A 457 -11.64 -1.99 23.59
CA ARG A 457 -10.82 -1.38 22.53
C ARG A 457 -10.82 -2.34 21.34
N GLY A 458 -11.44 -1.92 20.23
CA GLY A 458 -11.82 -2.82 19.14
C GLY A 458 -10.66 -3.67 18.64
N PRO A 459 -10.90 -4.91 18.14
CA PRO A 459 -9.88 -5.97 18.10
C PRO A 459 -8.69 -5.75 17.13
N LEU A 460 -8.67 -4.61 16.44
CA LEU A 460 -7.60 -4.08 15.59
C LEU A 460 -6.99 -2.77 16.14
N GLU A 461 -7.09 -2.48 17.43
CA GLU A 461 -6.53 -1.26 18.05
C GLU A 461 -5.01 -1.15 17.80
N LYS A 462 -4.27 -2.21 18.15
CA LYS A 462 -2.80 -2.21 18.26
C LYS A 462 -2.08 -2.36 16.91
N VAL A 463 -2.84 -2.47 15.81
CA VAL A 463 -2.37 -2.69 14.44
C VAL A 463 -1.84 -1.38 13.84
N PRO A 464 -0.53 -1.26 13.50
CA PRO A 464 0.03 -0.03 12.95
C PRO A 464 -0.34 0.12 11.46
N TYR A 465 -1.47 0.76 11.17
CA TYR A 465 -2.09 0.74 9.84
C TYR A 465 -1.53 1.77 8.84
N LEU A 466 -0.87 2.84 9.30
CA LEU A 466 -0.36 3.94 8.45
C LEU A 466 1.06 3.76 7.92
N VAL A 467 1.35 4.44 6.81
CA VAL A 467 2.63 4.49 6.10
C VAL A 467 3.04 5.95 5.92
N TYR A 468 4.06 6.40 6.66
CA TYR A 468 4.42 7.82 6.76
C TYR A 468 5.55 8.23 5.79
N LEU A 469 5.27 9.11 4.83
CA LEU A 469 6.22 9.59 3.81
C LEU A 469 6.37 11.11 3.91
N SER A 470 7.59 11.68 3.99
CA SER A 470 7.75 13.12 4.32
C SER A 470 8.92 13.83 3.65
N VAL A 471 8.73 15.14 3.55
CA VAL A 471 9.72 16.18 3.22
C VAL A 471 9.98 17.01 4.49
N ASN A 472 11.02 17.84 4.49
CA ASN A 472 11.31 18.79 5.57
C ASN A 472 10.60 20.12 5.33
N GLU A 473 9.81 20.60 6.30
CA GLU A 473 9.43 22.03 6.43
C GLU A 473 9.61 22.54 7.88
N GLU A 474 10.76 22.24 8.49
CA GLU A 474 11.25 22.94 9.68
C GLU A 474 12.45 23.82 9.31
N LYS A 475 12.17 25.05 8.83
CA LYS A 475 13.01 26.26 8.98
C LYS A 475 12.46 27.57 8.38
N SER A 476 11.24 27.59 7.84
CA SER A 476 10.60 28.80 7.25
C SER A 476 9.55 29.48 8.14
N LEU A 477 9.00 28.80 9.15
CA LEU A 477 7.96 29.36 10.04
C LEU A 477 8.54 29.90 11.37
N GLN A 478 9.43 30.88 11.24
CA GLN A 478 9.55 32.00 12.18
C GLN A 478 9.12 33.31 11.49
N ALA A 479 8.01 33.25 10.74
CA ALA A 479 7.37 34.42 10.16
C ALA A 479 6.48 35.11 11.22
N ASP A 480 6.57 36.44 11.30
CA ASP A 480 5.79 37.27 12.23
C ASP A 480 4.28 37.15 11.92
N PRO A 481 3.37 36.92 12.89
CA PRO A 481 1.93 36.76 12.66
C PRO A 481 1.17 37.93 12.00
N ARG A 482 1.85 38.96 11.48
CA ARG A 482 1.27 40.22 10.99
C ARG A 482 0.90 40.24 9.50
N ASP A 483 1.48 39.36 8.68
CA ASP A 483 1.35 39.43 7.20
C ASP A 483 0.05 38.82 6.62
N LEU A 484 -0.91 38.43 7.46
CA LEU A 484 -2.15 37.74 7.04
C LEU A 484 -3.23 38.64 6.38
N THR A 485 -2.88 39.82 5.86
CA THR A 485 -3.82 40.82 5.32
C THR A 485 -3.75 41.04 3.80
N ARG A 486 -3.04 40.18 3.04
CA ARG A 486 -2.83 40.37 1.57
C ARG A 486 -3.10 39.15 0.68
N TYR A 487 -4.25 38.51 0.82
CA TYR A 487 -4.82 37.68 -0.26
C TYR A 487 -6.32 37.98 -0.45
N GLY A 488 -6.62 38.90 -1.37
CA GLY A 488 -7.98 39.10 -1.87
C GLY A 488 -8.32 38.05 -2.92
N ILE A 489 -9.47 37.38 -2.75
CA ILE A 489 -10.02 36.47 -3.75
C ILE A 489 -10.92 37.27 -4.70
N VAL A 490 -10.69 37.12 -6.00
CA VAL A 490 -11.60 37.53 -7.07
C VAL A 490 -12.00 36.26 -7.84
N PHE A 491 -13.25 36.20 -8.29
CA PHE A 491 -13.83 35.07 -9.03
C PHE A 491 -13.34 35.00 -10.48
#